data_AF-A0A7J7KEF6-F1
#
_entry.id   AF-A0A7J7KEF6-F1
#
_cell.length_a   1.000
_cell.length_b   1.000
_cell.length_c   1.000
_cell.angle_alpha   90.00
_cell.angle_beta   90.00
_cell.angle_gamma   90.00
#
_symmetry.space_group_name_H-M   'P 1'
#
loop_
_entity.id
_entity.type
_entity.pdbx_description
1 polymer ?
#
loop_
_entity_poly.entity_id
_entity_poly.type
_entity_poly.pdbx_seq_one_letter_code
_entity_poly.pdbx_strand_id
1 'polypeptide(L)'
;MDSAASCLELQLSEVEMLKSMYSEEELVFDGDCAPYLKILLNGDSLDDNTAELQTQIDGEGICLGFTFKILVDSHPAEIKFDFPKLYPEAAMPNVFVRTSGILSRQSQSKFRQKLDDFLLSLDKGEIMVLPVLDWVNEHLPGYVDSLDTPTG
;
A
#
# COMPACT_ATOMS: atom_id res chain seq x y z
N MET A 1 9.40 2.11 25.09
CA MET A 1 8.27 1.72 24.22
C MET A 1 8.88 0.93 23.09
N ASP A 2 8.46 -0.32 22.92
CA ASP A 2 8.91 -1.13 21.79
C ASP A 2 8.38 -0.50 20.51
N SER A 3 9.28 0.07 19.69
CA SER A 3 8.91 0.81 18.47
C SER A 3 8.09 -0.04 17.50
N ALA A 4 8.24 -1.36 17.55
CA ALA A 4 7.47 -2.29 16.74
C ALA A 4 5.99 -2.36 17.17
N ALA A 5 5.67 -2.33 18.46
CA ALA A 5 4.27 -2.35 18.91
C ALA A 5 3.53 -1.08 18.51
N SER A 6 4.17 0.08 18.70
CA SER A 6 3.66 1.39 18.25
C SER A 6 3.40 1.42 16.73
N CYS A 7 4.33 0.89 15.93
CA CYS A 7 4.16 0.75 14.48
C CYS A 7 2.94 -0.11 14.12
N LEU A 8 2.75 -1.25 14.79
CA LEU A 8 1.62 -2.14 14.54
C LEU A 8 0.28 -1.48 14.90
N GLU A 9 0.22 -0.69 15.98
CA GLU A 9 -0.97 0.07 16.36
C GLU A 9 -1.35 1.07 15.27
N LEU A 10 -0.37 1.82 14.76
CA LEU A 10 -0.58 2.79 13.68
C LEU A 10 -0.99 2.13 12.37
N GLN A 11 -0.34 1.02 12.00
CA GLN A 11 -0.70 0.22 10.83
C GLN A 11 -2.15 -0.27 10.91
N LEU A 12 -2.54 -0.83 12.05
CA LEU A 12 -3.90 -1.31 12.24
C LEU A 12 -4.90 -0.16 12.17
N SER A 13 -4.60 0.98 12.81
CA SER A 13 -5.48 2.15 12.78
C SER A 13 -5.70 2.69 11.37
N GLU A 14 -4.64 2.77 10.56
CA GLU A 14 -4.73 3.16 9.16
C GLU A 14 -5.62 2.20 8.37
N VAL A 15 -5.43 0.90 8.57
CA VAL A 15 -6.20 -0.14 7.87
C VAL A 15 -7.69 -0.13 8.22
N GLU A 16 -8.01 0.04 9.50
CA GLU A 16 -9.40 0.17 9.94
C GLU A 16 -10.07 1.41 9.36
N MET A 17 -9.34 2.52 9.30
CA MET A 17 -9.79 3.74 8.65
C MET A 17 -10.04 3.50 7.15
N LEU A 18 -9.10 2.89 6.43
CA LEU A 18 -9.26 2.56 5.00
C LEU A 18 -10.45 1.62 4.75
N LYS A 19 -10.63 0.58 5.57
CA LYS A 19 -11.79 -0.32 5.49
C LYS A 19 -13.13 0.38 5.73
N SER A 20 -13.13 1.50 6.47
CA SER A 20 -14.34 2.31 6.65
C SER A 20 -14.64 3.24 5.47
N MET A 21 -13.62 3.56 4.67
CA MET A 21 -13.72 4.50 3.55
C MET A 21 -13.96 3.82 2.20
N TYR A 22 -13.46 2.60 2.02
CA TYR A 22 -13.48 1.89 0.75
C TYR A 22 -14.24 0.57 0.85
N SER A 23 -14.94 0.21 -0.23
CA SER A 23 -15.57 -1.10 -0.35
C SER A 23 -14.55 -2.22 -0.59
N GLU A 24 -14.96 -3.47 -0.36
CA GLU A 24 -14.13 -4.67 -0.63
C GLU A 24 -13.81 -4.86 -2.12
N GLU A 25 -14.56 -4.21 -3.02
CA GLU A 25 -14.29 -4.23 -4.45
C GLU A 25 -13.13 -3.28 -4.83
N GLU A 26 -13.07 -2.14 -4.13
CA GLU A 26 -12.08 -1.06 -4.32
C GLU A 26 -10.77 -1.33 -3.57
N LEU A 27 -10.84 -1.94 -2.39
CA LEU A 27 -9.70 -2.25 -1.52
C LEU A 27 -9.68 -3.74 -1.19
N VAL A 28 -8.66 -4.43 -1.72
CA VAL A 28 -8.46 -5.87 -1.54
C VAL A 28 -7.22 -6.13 -0.70
N PHE A 29 -7.36 -6.83 0.43
CA PHE A 29 -6.23 -7.23 1.26
C PHE A 29 -5.60 -8.54 0.76
N ASP A 30 -4.27 -8.63 0.83
CA ASP A 30 -3.51 -9.83 0.48
C ASP A 30 -3.68 -10.86 1.60
N GLY A 31 -4.80 -11.58 1.59
CA GLY A 31 -5.17 -12.49 2.68
C GLY A 31 -5.73 -11.78 3.91
N ASP A 32 -5.99 -12.56 4.96
CA ASP A 32 -6.68 -12.08 6.17
C ASP A 32 -5.68 -11.68 7.28
N CYS A 33 -4.73 -10.79 6.98
CA CYS A 33 -3.68 -10.40 7.94
C CYS A 33 -4.19 -9.49 9.08
N ALA A 34 -5.31 -8.79 8.89
CA ALA A 34 -5.81 -7.78 9.83
C ALA A 34 -6.30 -8.35 11.18
N PRO A 35 -7.04 -9.48 11.24
CA PRO A 35 -7.35 -10.15 12.51
C PRO A 35 -6.10 -10.54 13.31
N TYR A 36 -5.01 -10.91 12.64
CA TYR A 36 -3.77 -11.29 13.33
C TYR A 36 -3.05 -10.09 13.93
N LEU A 37 -3.05 -8.93 13.26
CA LEU A 37 -2.55 -7.68 13.84
C LEU A 37 -3.28 -7.35 15.15
N LYS A 38 -4.60 -7.59 15.22
CA LYS A 38 -5.38 -7.40 16.44
C LYS A 38 -4.98 -8.37 17.56
N ILE A 39 -4.77 -9.65 17.22
CA ILE A 39 -4.34 -10.66 18.21
C ILE A 39 -2.97 -10.30 18.80
N LEU A 40 -2.03 -9.86 17.95
CA LEU A 40 -0.68 -9.45 18.37
C LEU A 40 -0.70 -8.23 19.27
N LEU A 41 -1.56 -7.25 18.98
CA LEU A 41 -1.70 -6.03 19.79
C LEU A 41 -2.38 -6.29 21.15
N ASN A 42 -3.33 -7.22 21.19
CA ASN A 42 -4.04 -7.56 22.43
C ASN A 42 -3.22 -8.46 23.38
N GLY A 43 -2.09 -9.01 22.91
CA GLY A 43 -1.28 -9.95 23.69
C GLY A 43 -1.99 -11.28 23.98
N ASP A 44 -3.01 -11.60 23.17
CA ASP A 44 -3.75 -12.84 23.29
C ASP A 44 -2.88 -14.03 22.84
N SER A 45 -3.05 -15.19 23.49
CA SER A 45 -2.29 -16.40 23.16
C SER A 45 -2.59 -16.81 21.71
N LEU A 46 -1.55 -16.75 20.89
CA LEU A 46 -1.51 -17.31 19.54
C LEU A 46 -1.76 -18.83 19.64
N ASP A 47 -2.67 -19.35 18.81
CA ASP A 47 -2.87 -20.78 18.61
C ASP A 47 -1.77 -21.38 17.70
N ASP A 48 -1.73 -22.71 17.54
CA ASP A 48 -0.68 -23.36 16.73
C ASP A 48 -0.65 -22.88 15.26
N ASN A 49 -1.75 -22.35 14.72
CA ASN A 49 -1.82 -21.77 13.37
C ASN A 49 -1.13 -20.40 13.27
N THR A 50 -0.96 -19.69 14.38
CA THR A 50 -0.37 -18.34 14.40
C THR A 50 1.14 -18.33 14.66
N ALA A 51 1.75 -19.46 15.04
CA ALA A 51 3.20 -19.60 15.18
C ALA A 51 3.96 -19.47 13.84
N GLU A 52 3.38 -19.97 12.74
CA GLU A 52 3.94 -19.77 11.38
C GLU A 52 3.87 -18.30 10.94
N LEU A 53 2.82 -17.58 11.34
CA LEU A 53 2.63 -16.15 11.06
C LEU A 53 3.54 -15.28 11.94
N GLN A 54 3.74 -15.63 13.21
CA GLN A 54 4.75 -15.01 14.07
C GLN A 54 6.15 -15.16 13.45
N THR A 55 6.44 -16.34 12.88
CA THR A 55 7.69 -16.59 12.15
C THR A 55 7.80 -15.75 10.87
N GLN A 56 6.70 -15.46 10.16
CA GLN A 56 6.70 -14.54 9.01
C GLN A 56 6.90 -13.07 9.44
N ILE A 57 6.26 -12.66 10.54
CA ILE A 57 6.40 -11.33 11.15
C ILE A 57 7.80 -11.10 11.72
N ASP A 58 8.46 -12.17 12.19
CA ASP A 58 9.83 -12.12 12.70
C ASP A 58 10.88 -12.40 11.61
N GLY A 59 10.50 -13.03 10.50
CA GLY A 59 11.41 -13.51 9.46
C GLY A 59 11.49 -12.64 8.19
N GLU A 60 10.38 -12.08 7.70
CA GLU A 60 10.31 -11.43 6.38
C GLU A 60 10.13 -9.91 6.42
N GLY A 61 9.90 -9.32 7.59
CA GLY A 61 9.88 -7.87 7.79
C GLY A 61 8.69 -7.11 7.17
N ILE A 62 7.79 -7.79 6.45
CA ILE A 62 6.51 -7.25 5.94
C ILE A 62 5.36 -7.85 6.74
N CYS A 63 4.44 -7.00 7.21
CA CYS A 63 3.36 -7.40 8.11
C CYS A 63 1.97 -7.34 7.46
N LEU A 64 1.79 -6.57 6.38
CA LEU A 64 0.48 -6.38 5.75
C LEU A 64 0.61 -5.92 4.29
N GLY A 65 -0.15 -6.56 3.39
CA GLY A 65 -0.27 -6.15 1.99
C GLY A 65 -1.73 -5.89 1.60
N PHE A 66 -1.98 -4.88 0.76
CA PHE A 66 -3.29 -4.63 0.16
C PHE A 66 -3.17 -3.84 -1.14
N THR A 67 -4.22 -3.91 -1.96
CA THR A 67 -4.30 -3.33 -3.29
C THR A 67 -5.57 -2.50 -3.45
N PHE A 68 -5.39 -1.25 -3.85
CA PHE A 68 -6.47 -0.40 -4.33
C PHE A 68 -6.68 -0.61 -5.83
N LYS A 69 -7.93 -0.77 -6.24
CA LYS A 69 -8.34 -0.73 -7.65
C LYS A 69 -8.91 0.65 -7.94
N ILE A 70 -8.31 1.34 -8.89
CA ILE A 70 -8.70 2.69 -9.31
C ILE A 70 -8.95 2.72 -10.82
N LEU A 71 -9.61 3.80 -11.27
CA LEU A 71 -9.80 4.10 -12.69
C LEU A 71 -9.05 5.38 -13.03
N VAL A 72 -8.15 5.29 -14.01
CA VAL A 72 -7.37 6.42 -14.55
C VAL A 72 -7.81 6.62 -15.99
N ASP A 73 -8.47 7.74 -16.29
CA ASP A 73 -9.03 8.02 -17.63
C ASP A 73 -9.85 6.85 -18.20
N SER A 74 -10.71 6.26 -17.37
CA SER A 74 -11.52 5.05 -17.69
C SER A 74 -10.75 3.74 -17.89
N HIS A 75 -9.46 3.70 -17.56
CA HIS A 75 -8.64 2.49 -17.61
C HIS A 75 -8.34 1.95 -16.21
N PRO A 76 -8.40 0.63 -16.00
CA PRO A 76 -8.11 0.04 -14.69
C PRO A 76 -6.63 0.14 -14.35
N ALA A 77 -6.36 0.63 -13.14
CA ALA A 77 -5.06 0.63 -12.52
C ALA A 77 -5.15 0.11 -11.08
N GLU A 78 -4.04 -0.41 -10.59
CA GLU A 78 -3.92 -0.98 -9.25
C GLU A 78 -2.78 -0.29 -8.50
N ILE A 79 -3.02 0.05 -7.24
CA ILE A 79 -2.00 0.59 -6.33
C ILE A 79 -1.86 -0.37 -5.17
N LYS A 80 -0.74 -1.08 -5.13
CA LYS A 80 -0.39 -2.00 -4.06
C LYS A 80 0.46 -1.31 -3.01
N PHE A 81 0.13 -1.57 -1.75
CA PHE A 81 0.90 -1.21 -0.58
C PHE A 81 1.32 -2.48 0.17
N ASP A 82 2.60 -2.57 0.52
CA ASP A 82 3.12 -3.56 1.45
C ASP A 82 3.79 -2.83 2.63
N PHE A 83 3.31 -3.05 3.84
CA PHE A 83 3.79 -2.40 5.06
C PHE A 83 4.91 -3.20 5.72
N PRO A 84 6.12 -2.63 5.85
CA PRO A 84 7.14 -3.18 6.71
C PRO A 84 6.73 -3.12 8.19
N LYS A 85 7.29 -4.00 9.03
CA LYS A 85 7.05 -4.04 10.48
C LYS A 85 7.28 -2.71 11.20
N LEU A 86 8.19 -1.90 10.68
CA LEU A 86 8.59 -0.62 11.26
C LEU A 86 7.96 0.60 10.57
N TYR A 87 7.00 0.41 9.67
CA TYR A 87 6.18 1.50 9.16
C TYR A 87 5.12 1.90 10.21
N PRO A 88 4.80 3.18 10.40
CA PRO A 88 5.35 4.35 9.69
C PRO A 88 6.60 4.97 10.30
N GLU A 89 7.06 4.52 11.48
CA GLU A 89 8.10 5.25 12.23
C GLU A 89 9.49 5.21 11.59
N ALA A 90 10.03 4.02 11.31
CA ALA A 90 11.39 3.88 10.80
C ALA A 90 11.47 3.49 9.31
N ALA A 91 10.39 2.96 8.74
CA ALA A 91 10.32 2.51 7.36
C ALA A 91 9.15 3.14 6.59
N MET A 92 9.33 3.29 5.28
CA MET A 92 8.29 3.70 4.34
C MET A 92 7.50 2.48 3.87
N PRO A 93 6.23 2.63 3.43
CA PRO A 93 5.53 1.53 2.81
C PRO A 93 6.14 1.25 1.43
N ASN A 94 6.14 0.00 1.00
CA ASN A 94 6.47 -0.32 -0.39
C ASN A 94 5.23 -0.07 -1.25
N VAL A 95 5.37 0.80 -2.25
CA VAL A 95 4.26 1.20 -3.13
C VAL A 95 4.55 0.72 -4.55
N PHE A 96 3.58 0.02 -5.14
CA PHE A 96 3.65 -0.44 -6.53
C PHE A 96 2.40 -0.02 -7.28
N VAL A 97 2.58 0.65 -8.41
CA VAL A 97 1.47 1.04 -9.29
C VAL A 97 1.53 0.17 -10.54
N ARG A 98 0.44 -0.53 -10.83
CA ARG A 98 0.29 -1.36 -12.02
C ARG A 98 -0.81 -0.82 -12.90
N THR A 99 -0.49 -0.60 -14.16
CA THR A 99 -1.43 -0.10 -15.16
C THR A 99 -1.50 -1.06 -16.34
N SER A 100 -2.70 -1.49 -16.72
CA SER A 100 -2.87 -2.49 -17.79
C SER A 100 -2.76 -1.83 -19.17
N GLY A 101 -1.54 -1.71 -19.69
CA GLY A 101 -1.29 -1.38 -21.10
C GLY A 101 -1.41 0.10 -21.51
N ILE A 102 -1.71 1.00 -20.57
CA ILE A 102 -1.88 2.44 -20.82
C ILE A 102 -0.60 3.28 -20.70
N LEU A 103 0.45 2.73 -20.08
CA LEU A 103 1.75 3.38 -19.96
C LEU A 103 2.81 2.52 -20.67
N SER A 104 3.61 3.15 -21.52
CA SER A 104 4.85 2.62 -22.08
C SER A 104 5.89 2.43 -20.97
N ARG A 105 6.91 1.61 -21.25
CA ARG A 105 8.04 1.42 -20.32
C ARG A 105 8.72 2.73 -19.93
N GLN A 106 8.77 3.71 -20.84
CA GLN A 106 9.37 5.01 -20.54
C GLN A 106 8.48 5.83 -19.61
N SER A 107 7.17 5.88 -19.87
CA SER A 107 6.21 6.60 -19.02
C SER A 107 6.09 5.97 -17.63
N GLN A 108 6.07 4.63 -17.54
CA GLN A 108 6.15 3.90 -16.26
C GLN A 108 7.41 4.25 -15.47
N SER A 109 8.57 4.28 -16.11
CA SER A 109 9.83 4.61 -15.43
C SER A 109 9.87 6.05 -14.92
N LYS A 110 9.35 7.01 -15.71
CA LYS A 110 9.27 8.42 -15.29
C LYS A 110 8.28 8.61 -14.15
N PHE A 111 7.11 7.98 -14.25
CA PHE A 111 6.10 8.00 -13.18
C PHE A 111 6.67 7.41 -11.90
N ARG A 112 7.32 6.23 -11.98
CA ARG A 112 7.94 5.58 -10.84
C ARG A 112 8.97 6.47 -10.16
N GLN A 113 9.84 7.13 -10.93
CA GLN A 113 10.81 8.07 -10.38
C GLN A 113 10.13 9.22 -9.62
N LYS A 114 9.04 9.79 -10.16
CA LYS A 114 8.30 10.85 -9.48
C LYS A 114 7.55 10.39 -8.24
N LEU A 115 7.03 9.17 -8.26
CA LEU A 115 6.44 8.56 -7.09
C LEU A 115 7.50 8.35 -5.99
N ASP A 116 8.68 7.84 -6.34
CA ASP A 116 9.78 7.66 -5.40
C ASP A 116 10.24 9.01 -4.80
N ASP A 117 10.36 10.06 -5.64
CA ASP A 117 10.67 11.43 -5.18
C ASP A 117 9.60 11.95 -4.19
N PHE A 118 8.32 11.72 -4.49
CA PHE A 118 7.20 12.11 -3.62
C PHE A 118 7.21 11.35 -2.29
N LEU A 119 7.40 10.03 -2.32
CA LEU A 119 7.49 9.22 -1.10
C LEU A 119 8.63 9.70 -0.19
N LEU A 120 9.78 10.04 -0.75
CA LEU A 120 10.91 10.59 0.01
C LEU A 120 10.65 11.99 0.60
N SER A 121 9.65 12.71 0.09
CA SER A 121 9.24 14.01 0.61
C SER A 121 8.25 13.94 1.78
N LEU A 122 7.65 12.77 2.01
CA LEU A 122 6.73 12.55 3.13
C LEU A 122 7.51 12.38 4.45
N ASP A 123 6.95 12.95 5.52
CA ASP A 123 7.52 12.83 6.86
C ASP A 123 7.29 11.42 7.43
N LYS A 124 8.37 10.81 7.92
CA LYS A 124 8.27 9.53 8.64
C LYS A 124 7.54 9.70 9.97
N GLY A 125 6.90 8.63 10.43
CA GLY A 125 6.12 8.60 11.67
C GLY A 125 4.63 8.86 11.50
N GLU A 126 4.20 9.28 10.31
CA GLU A 126 2.79 9.47 9.98
C GLU A 126 2.30 8.44 8.96
N ILE A 127 0.99 8.17 8.99
CA ILE A 127 0.32 7.29 8.04
C ILE A 127 0.26 7.95 6.64
N MET A 128 0.50 7.19 5.58
CA MET A 128 0.86 7.72 4.26
C MET A 128 -0.04 7.26 3.12
N VAL A 129 -0.95 6.30 3.34
CA VAL A 129 -1.72 5.69 2.24
C VAL A 129 -2.58 6.72 1.52
N LEU A 130 -3.36 7.54 2.26
CA LEU A 130 -4.24 8.54 1.64
C LEU A 130 -3.44 9.60 0.84
N PRO A 131 -2.38 10.24 1.39
CA PRO A 131 -1.53 11.14 0.59
C PRO A 131 -0.97 10.50 -0.68
N VAL A 132 -0.55 9.23 -0.61
CA VAL A 132 -0.02 8.50 -1.76
C VAL A 132 -1.13 8.22 -2.78
N LEU A 133 -2.31 7.81 -2.35
CA LEU A 133 -3.46 7.61 -3.24
C LEU A 133 -3.84 8.89 -3.97
N ASP A 134 -3.96 10.01 -3.25
CA ASP A 134 -4.31 11.30 -3.83
C ASP A 134 -3.26 11.74 -4.86
N TRP A 135 -1.97 11.62 -4.50
CA TRP A 135 -0.89 11.96 -5.41
C TRP A 135 -0.90 11.11 -6.68
N VAL A 136 -1.08 9.78 -6.56
CA VAL A 136 -1.15 8.89 -7.71
C VAL A 136 -2.36 9.23 -8.58
N ASN A 137 -3.54 9.48 -8.00
CA ASN A 137 -4.73 9.85 -8.75
C ASN A 137 -4.57 11.18 -9.51
N GLU A 138 -3.88 12.15 -8.93
CA GLU A 138 -3.63 13.45 -9.57
C GLU A 138 -2.59 13.36 -10.70
N HIS A 139 -1.54 12.55 -10.53
CA HIS A 139 -0.38 12.57 -11.44
C HIS A 139 -0.40 11.48 -12.50
N LEU A 140 -0.92 10.29 -12.18
CA LEU A 140 -0.91 9.14 -13.09
C LEU A 140 -1.58 9.40 -14.46
N PRO A 141 -2.71 10.15 -14.57
CA PRO A 141 -3.30 10.51 -15.86
C PRO A 141 -2.31 11.22 -16.80
N GLY A 142 -1.42 12.06 -16.26
CA GLY A 142 -0.42 12.80 -17.05
C GLY A 142 0.67 11.93 -17.67
N TYR A 143 0.75 10.64 -17.30
CA TYR A 143 1.70 9.67 -17.86
C TYR A 143 1.03 8.66 -18.78
N VAL A 144 -0.30 8.68 -18.90
CA VAL A 144 -1.03 7.85 -19.85
C VAL A 144 -0.55 8.24 -21.25
N ASP A 145 0.00 7.27 -21.97
CA ASP A 145 0.34 7.53 -23.35
C ASP A 145 -0.99 7.67 -24.09
N SER A 146 -1.20 8.82 -24.73
CA SER A 146 -2.34 9.01 -25.63
C SER A 146 -2.30 7.86 -26.64
N LEU A 147 -3.21 6.89 -26.47
CA LEU A 147 -3.46 5.85 -27.44
C LEU A 147 -3.72 6.59 -28.76
N ASP A 148 -2.79 6.47 -29.70
CA ASP A 148 -2.81 7.18 -30.97
C ASP A 148 -4.23 7.18 -31.53
N THR A 149 -4.78 8.39 -31.69
CA THR A 149 -5.92 8.60 -32.57
C THR A 149 -5.47 8.09 -33.94
N PRO A 150 -6.14 7.11 -34.57
CA PRO A 150 -5.71 6.64 -35.87
C PRO A 150 -5.80 7.80 -36.87
N THR A 151 -4.66 8.38 -37.22
CA THR A 151 -4.52 9.27 -38.36
C THR A 151 -4.76 8.46 -39.62
N GLY A 152 -5.91 8.70 -40.25
CA GLY A 152 -6.11 8.66 -41.72
C GLY A 152 -6.10 7.30 -42.38
#